data_AF-A0A6I0FCR1-F1
#
_entry.id   AF-A0A6I0FCR1-F1
#
_cell.length_a   1.000
_cell.length_b   1.000
_cell.length_c   1.000
_cell.angle_alpha   90.00
_cell.angle_beta   90.00
_cell.angle_gamma   90.00
#
_symmetry.space_group_name_H-M   'P 1'
#
loop_
_entity.id
_entity.type
_entity.pdbx_description
1 polymer ?
#
loop_
_entity_poly.entity_id
_entity_poly.type
_entity_poly.pdbx_seq_one_letter_code
_entity_poly.pdbx_strand_id
1 'polypeptide(L)'
;MSLDATSFGSLGTVDLPAIANVLRTGDVYVSSDLFGPDAEASVTTLSDNIQASIDSTLADPAMKEALGVVKVVVVSRSEQNGQFARDIGQALLDNTDADTVVVDTQAGRHNDTVSTSISRARIEKNLPKLSGEQSAESIESYLHAIAEPESTLAVNSLTLTAVIVTVLISTWAVLITFPHVKKRSEISRHRR
;
A
#
# COMPACT_ATOMS: atom_id res chain seq x y z
N MET A 1 -2.11 22.00 25.90
CA MET A 1 -1.35 22.40 24.71
C MET A 1 -2.34 22.65 23.60
N SER A 2 -2.45 23.89 23.11
CA SER A 2 -3.32 24.25 21.98
C SER A 2 -2.52 24.00 20.71
N LEU A 3 -3.01 23.11 19.84
CA LEU A 3 -2.37 22.81 18.56
C LEU A 3 -2.67 23.96 17.59
N ASP A 4 -1.61 24.54 17.04
CA ASP A 4 -1.66 25.62 16.07
C ASP A 4 -2.03 25.04 14.71
N ALA A 5 -3.17 25.46 14.14
CA ALA A 5 -3.70 24.97 12.86
C ALA A 5 -2.76 25.24 11.66
N THR A 6 -1.67 25.96 11.88
CA THR A 6 -0.70 26.36 10.87
C THR A 6 0.34 25.29 10.52
N SER A 7 0.49 24.20 11.29
CA SER A 7 1.43 23.12 10.96
C SER A 7 0.91 22.14 9.89
N PHE A 8 -0.38 22.19 9.59
CA PHE A 8 -0.99 21.37 8.54
C PHE A 8 -0.91 22.14 7.23
N GLY A 9 0.20 21.97 6.50
CA GLY A 9 0.26 22.39 5.10
C GLY A 9 -0.98 21.90 4.35
N SER A 10 -1.51 22.71 3.41
CA SER A 10 -2.78 22.50 2.71
C SER A 10 -2.92 21.10 2.09
N LEU A 11 -3.39 20.13 2.88
CA LEU A 11 -3.71 18.75 2.50
C LEU A 11 -5.18 18.64 2.04
N GLY A 12 -5.72 19.70 1.43
CA GLY A 12 -7.10 19.75 0.95
C GLY A 12 -8.17 19.68 2.06
N THR A 13 -9.39 19.30 1.67
CA THR A 13 -10.63 19.24 2.48
C THR A 13 -10.62 18.24 3.66
N VAL A 14 -9.48 17.61 3.98
CA VAL A 14 -9.38 16.68 5.12
C VAL A 14 -8.97 17.47 6.36
N ASP A 15 -9.89 17.58 7.33
CA ASP A 15 -9.64 18.25 8.61
C ASP A 15 -8.80 17.36 9.53
N LEU A 16 -7.49 17.34 9.29
CA LEU A 16 -6.52 16.58 10.09
C LEU A 16 -6.56 16.90 11.59
N PRO A 17 -6.68 18.17 12.03
CA PRO A 17 -6.91 18.47 13.44
C PRO A 17 -8.12 17.74 14.03
N ALA A 18 -9.26 17.72 13.31
CA ALA A 18 -10.46 17.04 13.78
C ALA A 18 -10.26 15.52 13.84
N ILE A 19 -9.66 14.91 12.81
CA ILE A 19 -9.35 13.47 12.78
C ILE A 19 -8.40 13.10 13.92
N ALA A 20 -7.30 13.85 14.08
CA ALA A 20 -6.35 13.61 15.16
C ALA A 20 -7.00 13.72 16.54
N ASN A 21 -7.97 14.62 16.72
CA ASN A 21 -8.68 14.75 17.99
C ASN A 21 -9.54 13.53 18.32
N VAL A 22 -10.25 12.97 17.32
CA VAL A 22 -11.01 11.71 17.49
C VAL A 22 -10.04 10.56 17.83
N LEU A 23 -8.94 10.48 17.08
CA LEU A 23 -7.93 9.44 17.20
C LEU A 23 -7.07 9.54 18.47
N ARG A 24 -7.11 10.63 19.23
CA ARG A 24 -6.47 10.68 20.57
C ARG A 24 -7.25 9.88 21.61
N THR A 25 -8.53 9.65 21.38
CA THR A 25 -9.43 8.97 22.32
C THR A 25 -9.97 7.64 21.79
N GLY A 26 -9.71 7.32 20.52
CA GLY A 26 -10.09 6.05 19.89
C GLY A 26 -9.12 5.66 18.78
N ASP A 27 -9.37 4.52 18.15
CA ASP A 27 -8.44 3.94 17.18
C ASP A 27 -8.93 4.06 15.73
N VAL A 28 -10.22 4.33 15.53
CA VAL A 28 -10.84 4.34 14.20
C VAL A 28 -11.50 5.68 13.92
N TYR A 29 -11.29 6.19 12.71
CA TYR A 29 -12.05 7.29 12.13
C TYR A 29 -12.61 6.87 10.77
N VAL A 30 -13.91 7.07 10.56
CA VAL A 30 -14.59 6.83 9.28
C VAL A 30 -15.29 8.12 8.86
N SER A 31 -14.95 8.63 7.67
CA SER A 31 -15.58 9.83 7.13
C SER A 31 -17.04 9.58 6.75
N SER A 32 -17.95 10.45 7.20
CA SER A 32 -19.37 10.42 6.81
C SER A 32 -19.59 10.63 5.32
N ASP A 33 -18.64 11.28 4.63
CA ASP A 33 -18.69 11.55 3.19
C ASP A 33 -18.64 10.28 2.34
N LEU A 34 -18.40 9.10 2.95
CA LEU A 34 -18.39 7.80 2.29
C LEU A 34 -19.79 7.27 1.93
N PHE A 35 -20.82 7.60 2.72
CA PHE A 35 -22.14 6.95 2.58
C PHE A 35 -23.30 7.94 2.31
N GLY A 36 -23.02 9.24 2.20
CA GLY A 36 -24.03 10.25 1.84
C GLY A 36 -24.83 10.80 3.05
N PRO A 37 -26.00 11.43 2.82
CA PRO A 37 -26.69 12.22 3.85
C PRO A 37 -27.30 11.40 5.01
N ASP A 38 -27.50 10.09 4.84
CA ASP A 38 -28.06 9.19 5.86
C ASP A 38 -27.00 8.16 6.36
N ALA A 39 -25.73 8.56 6.33
CA ALA A 39 -24.57 7.71 6.55
C ALA A 39 -24.34 7.22 7.98
N GLU A 40 -24.96 7.83 8.99
CA GLU A 40 -24.53 7.70 10.40
C GLU A 40 -24.51 6.25 10.88
N ALA A 41 -25.55 5.47 10.54
CA ALA A 41 -25.61 4.05 10.87
C ALA A 41 -24.52 3.25 10.15
N SER A 42 -24.23 3.55 8.89
CA SER A 42 -23.20 2.88 8.09
C SER A 42 -21.78 3.23 8.56
N VAL A 43 -21.54 4.49 8.93
CA VAL A 43 -20.28 4.96 9.52
C VAL A 43 -20.01 4.25 10.83
N THR A 44 -21.02 4.21 11.72
CA THR A 44 -20.91 3.56 13.02
C THR A 44 -20.66 2.05 12.84
N THR A 45 -21.44 1.40 11.98
CA THR A 45 -21.29 -0.04 11.70
C THR A 45 -19.90 -0.36 11.14
N LEU A 46 -19.40 0.44 10.18
CA LEU A 46 -18.06 0.23 9.64
C LEU A 46 -16.98 0.49 10.71
N SER A 47 -17.11 1.56 11.48
CA SER A 47 -16.18 1.90 12.56
C SER A 47 -16.10 0.77 13.60
N ASP A 48 -17.25 0.24 14.05
CA ASP A 48 -17.32 -0.85 15.01
C ASP A 48 -16.71 -2.14 14.47
N ASN A 49 -16.97 -2.45 13.19
CA ASN A 49 -16.39 -3.64 12.55
C ASN A 49 -14.86 -3.52 12.43
N ILE A 50 -14.35 -2.33 12.06
CA ILE A 50 -12.89 -2.10 11.97
C ILE A 50 -12.26 -2.19 13.36
N GLN A 51 -12.90 -1.60 14.38
CA GLN A 51 -12.40 -1.70 15.75
C GLN A 51 -12.34 -3.16 16.19
N ALA A 52 -13.38 -3.95 15.92
CA ALA A 52 -13.38 -5.38 16.24
C ALA A 52 -12.24 -6.14 15.54
N SER A 53 -11.91 -5.80 14.30
CA SER A 53 -10.77 -6.40 13.58
C SER A 53 -9.41 -5.96 14.14
N ILE A 54 -9.26 -4.71 14.60
CA ILE A 54 -8.07 -4.26 15.32
C ILE A 54 -7.93 -5.05 16.62
N ASP A 55 -9.00 -5.13 17.42
CA ASP A 55 -9.02 -5.83 18.70
C ASP A 55 -8.72 -7.33 18.52
N SER A 56 -9.28 -7.96 17.49
CA SER A 56 -9.01 -9.36 17.09
C SER A 56 -7.53 -9.56 16.78
N THR A 57 -6.95 -8.68 15.95
CA THR A 57 -5.54 -8.77 15.56
C THR A 57 -4.62 -8.58 16.76
N LEU A 58 -4.89 -7.59 17.60
CA LEU A 58 -4.08 -7.25 18.78
C LEU A 58 -4.32 -8.17 19.98
N ALA A 59 -5.27 -9.10 19.89
CA ALA A 59 -5.44 -10.17 20.88
C ALA A 59 -4.24 -11.13 20.88
N ASP A 60 -3.54 -11.26 19.74
CA ASP A 60 -2.25 -11.95 19.67
C ASP A 60 -1.13 -11.03 20.20
N PRO A 61 -0.43 -11.41 21.30
CA PRO A 61 0.68 -10.61 21.85
C PRO A 61 1.80 -10.33 20.84
N ALA A 62 2.06 -11.25 19.92
CA ALA A 62 3.10 -11.05 18.90
C ALA A 62 2.71 -9.98 17.88
N MET A 63 1.42 -9.95 17.50
CA MET A 63 0.88 -8.90 16.63
C MET A 63 0.89 -7.55 17.33
N LYS A 64 0.52 -7.52 18.61
CA LYS A 64 0.56 -6.32 19.44
C LYS A 64 1.98 -5.77 19.60
N GLU A 65 2.97 -6.64 19.80
CA GLU A 65 4.38 -6.25 19.87
C GLU A 65 4.89 -5.69 18.53
N ALA A 66 4.46 -6.27 17.41
CA ALA A 66 4.88 -5.83 16.08
C ALA A 66 4.22 -4.51 15.64
N LEU A 67 2.92 -4.36 15.88
CA LEU A 67 2.11 -3.24 15.38
C LEU A 67 2.07 -2.04 16.34
N GLY A 68 2.20 -2.27 17.64
CA GLY A 68 2.04 -1.25 18.67
C GLY A 68 0.60 -0.71 18.77
N VAL A 69 0.46 0.59 18.99
CA VAL A 69 -0.83 1.29 18.92
C VAL A 69 -1.24 1.49 17.46
N VAL A 70 -2.32 0.82 17.04
CA VAL A 70 -2.82 0.89 15.67
C VAL A 70 -3.95 1.91 15.57
N LYS A 71 -3.89 2.78 14.56
CA LYS A 71 -5.00 3.68 14.20
C LYS A 71 -5.38 3.53 12.74
N VAL A 72 -6.68 3.57 12.45
CA VAL A 72 -7.21 3.39 11.09
C VAL A 72 -8.08 4.59 10.72
N VAL A 73 -7.84 5.13 9.53
CA VAL A 73 -8.58 6.26 8.98
C VAL A 73 -9.15 5.90 7.63
N VAL A 74 -10.48 5.94 7.51
CA VAL A 74 -11.20 5.70 6.26
C VAL A 74 -11.77 7.01 5.75
N VAL A 75 -11.32 7.47 4.58
CA VAL A 75 -11.73 8.76 4.01
C VAL A 75 -12.28 8.65 2.59
N SER A 76 -13.32 9.44 2.33
CA SER A 76 -13.90 9.69 1.02
C SER A 76 -13.10 10.82 0.36
N ARG A 77 -12.17 10.48 -0.54
CA ARG A 77 -11.72 11.44 -1.55
C ARG A 77 -11.12 10.73 -2.77
N SER A 78 -11.50 11.25 -3.94
CA SER A 78 -11.51 10.52 -5.20
C SER A 78 -10.36 10.78 -6.18
N GLU A 79 -9.39 11.69 -5.97
CA GLU A 79 -8.51 12.09 -7.10
C GLU A 79 -7.07 12.52 -6.77
N GLN A 80 -6.47 12.18 -5.63
CA GLN A 80 -5.11 12.66 -5.32
C GLN A 80 -4.18 11.50 -4.93
N ASN A 81 -3.08 11.42 -5.69
CA ASN A 81 -1.96 10.47 -5.64
C ASN A 81 -1.65 9.86 -4.26
N GLY A 82 -1.14 8.62 -4.20
CA GLY A 82 -0.79 7.92 -2.95
C GLY A 82 0.14 8.67 -1.97
N GLN A 83 0.85 9.71 -2.44
CA GLN A 83 1.57 10.64 -1.57
C GLN A 83 0.65 11.33 -0.55
N PHE A 84 -0.63 11.54 -0.88
CA PHE A 84 -1.63 12.14 -0.02
C PHE A 84 -1.98 11.29 1.22
N ALA A 85 -2.27 9.99 1.02
CA ALA A 85 -2.59 9.10 2.12
C ALA A 85 -1.41 8.92 3.07
N ARG A 86 -0.20 8.93 2.51
CA ARG A 86 1.02 8.94 3.31
C ARG A 86 1.15 10.18 4.17
N ASP A 87 0.94 11.36 3.60
CA ASP A 87 1.09 12.61 4.32
C ASP A 87 0.06 12.71 5.46
N ILE A 88 -1.16 12.20 5.26
CA ILE A 88 -2.16 12.01 6.32
C ILE A 88 -1.62 11.04 7.39
N GLY A 89 -1.15 9.86 6.98
CA GLY A 89 -0.67 8.84 7.89
C GLY A 89 0.49 9.35 8.76
N GLN A 90 1.45 10.06 8.16
CA GLN A 90 2.57 10.66 8.87
C GLN A 90 2.09 11.76 9.82
N ALA A 91 1.22 12.67 9.36
CA ALA A 91 0.71 13.73 10.21
C ALA A 91 -0.05 13.18 11.42
N LEU A 92 -0.81 12.09 11.27
CA LEU A 92 -1.52 11.46 12.37
C LEU A 92 -0.58 10.71 13.30
N LEU A 93 0.43 10.03 12.78
CA LEU A 93 1.47 9.39 13.59
C LEU A 93 2.19 10.43 14.47
N ASP A 94 2.49 11.61 13.91
CA ASP A 94 3.17 12.70 14.63
C ASP A 94 2.26 13.41 15.67
N ASN A 95 0.94 13.30 15.55
CA ASN A 95 -0.03 14.06 16.36
C ASN A 95 -0.92 13.20 17.27
N THR A 96 -0.70 11.88 17.28
CA THR A 96 -1.40 10.90 18.11
C THR A 96 -0.38 10.00 18.81
N ASP A 97 -0.85 9.00 19.55
CA ASP A 97 -0.02 7.98 20.20
C ASP A 97 0.17 6.73 19.34
N ALA A 98 -0.13 6.80 18.04
CA ALA A 98 -0.03 5.66 17.14
C ALA A 98 1.42 5.24 16.87
N ASP A 99 1.67 3.93 16.87
CA ASP A 99 2.87 3.32 16.29
C ASP A 99 2.66 2.94 14.82
N THR A 100 1.41 2.63 14.44
CA THR A 100 1.01 2.26 13.09
C THR A 100 -0.28 2.97 12.71
N VAL A 101 -0.28 3.71 11.60
CA VAL A 101 -1.45 4.40 11.04
C VAL A 101 -1.76 3.83 9.66
N VAL A 102 -2.96 3.30 9.48
CA VAL A 102 -3.49 2.82 8.19
C VAL A 102 -4.45 3.85 7.64
N VAL A 103 -4.22 4.31 6.42
CA VAL A 103 -5.10 5.24 5.69
C VAL A 103 -5.74 4.51 4.53
N ASP A 104 -7.04 4.26 4.65
CA ASP A 104 -7.87 3.63 3.62
C ASP A 104 -8.69 4.69 2.87
N THR A 105 -8.53 4.72 1.55
CA THR A 105 -9.16 5.68 0.66
C THR A 105 -10.24 5.02 -0.17
N GLN A 106 -11.34 5.72 -0.40
CA GLN A 106 -12.42 5.21 -1.25
C GLN A 106 -11.88 4.79 -2.63
N ALA A 107 -12.23 3.56 -3.05
CA ALA A 107 -11.75 2.84 -4.24
C ALA A 107 -10.40 2.10 -4.11
N GLY A 108 -9.74 2.10 -2.94
CA GLY A 108 -8.59 1.24 -2.66
C GLY A 108 -7.33 1.52 -3.50
N ARG A 109 -7.30 2.64 -4.24
CA ARG A 109 -6.24 2.97 -5.22
C ARG A 109 -5.10 3.79 -4.62
N HIS A 110 -5.32 4.42 -3.48
CA HIS A 110 -4.37 5.33 -2.84
C HIS A 110 -4.24 5.05 -1.34
N ASN A 111 -4.36 3.78 -0.96
CA ASN A 111 -4.19 3.35 0.41
C ASN A 111 -2.71 3.40 0.80
N ASP A 112 -2.42 3.83 2.02
CA ASP A 112 -1.06 3.82 2.55
C ASP A 112 -1.05 3.57 4.06
N THR A 113 0.10 3.12 4.56
CA THR A 113 0.33 2.86 5.98
C THR A 113 1.67 3.45 6.39
N VAL A 114 1.70 4.09 7.55
CA VAL A 114 2.93 4.59 8.15
C VAL A 114 3.12 3.88 9.50
N SER A 115 4.31 3.34 9.74
CA SER A 115 4.63 2.63 10.97
C SER A 115 6.03 2.98 11.46
N THR A 116 6.23 3.01 12.77
CA THR A 116 7.52 3.23 13.41
C THR A 116 8.41 1.98 13.41
N SER A 117 7.81 0.79 13.36
CA SER A 117 8.49 -0.51 13.51
C SER A 117 8.54 -1.32 12.21
N ILE A 118 7.58 -1.13 11.30
CA ILE A 118 7.44 -1.93 10.08
C ILE A 118 8.13 -1.26 8.90
N SER A 119 8.91 -2.04 8.14
CA SER A 119 9.63 -1.52 6.99
C SER A 119 8.67 -1.12 5.86
N ARG A 120 9.02 -0.04 5.16
CA ARG A 120 8.25 0.45 4.00
C ARG A 120 8.07 -0.60 2.90
N ALA A 121 9.13 -1.36 2.60
CA ALA A 121 9.07 -2.41 1.58
C ALA A 121 8.00 -3.47 1.90
N ARG A 122 7.82 -3.77 3.18
CA ARG A 122 6.85 -4.74 3.67
C ARG A 122 5.43 -4.20 3.62
N ILE A 123 5.24 -2.94 3.96
CA ILE A 123 3.98 -2.22 3.79
C ILE A 123 3.56 -2.27 2.32
N GLU A 124 4.45 -1.82 1.41
CA GLU A 124 4.17 -1.75 -0.03
C GLU A 124 3.87 -3.13 -0.65
N LYS A 125 4.58 -4.18 -0.22
CA LYS A 125 4.35 -5.56 -0.66
C LYS A 125 2.94 -6.07 -0.31
N ASN A 126 2.38 -5.61 0.81
CA ASN A 126 1.09 -6.09 1.32
C ASN A 126 -0.07 -5.12 1.08
N LEU A 127 0.18 -3.87 0.62
CA LEU A 127 -0.87 -2.89 0.29
C LEU A 127 -2.01 -3.45 -0.60
N PRO A 128 -1.78 -4.37 -1.55
CA PRO A 128 -2.88 -4.96 -2.31
C PRO A 128 -3.92 -5.72 -1.46
N LYS A 129 -3.58 -6.16 -0.24
CA LYS A 129 -4.54 -6.77 0.70
C LYS A 129 -5.52 -5.76 1.29
N LEU A 130 -5.13 -4.48 1.33
CA LEU A 130 -6.01 -3.37 1.68
C LEU A 130 -6.84 -2.89 0.48
N SER A 131 -6.53 -3.35 -0.75
CA SER A 131 -7.22 -2.91 -1.96
C SER A 131 -8.48 -3.75 -2.20
N GLY A 132 -9.65 -3.10 -2.29
CA GLY A 132 -10.94 -3.78 -2.44
C GLY A 132 -12.12 -2.93 -1.98
N GLU A 133 -13.23 -3.58 -1.61
CA GLU A 133 -14.29 -2.95 -0.82
C GLU A 133 -13.74 -2.64 0.58
N GLN A 134 -14.05 -1.44 1.09
CA GLN A 134 -13.69 -1.04 2.45
C GLN A 134 -14.35 -2.00 3.43
N SER A 135 -13.57 -2.91 3.99
CA SER A 135 -14.06 -3.96 4.86
C SER A 135 -13.11 -4.21 6.01
N ALA A 136 -13.69 -4.57 7.16
CA ALA A 136 -12.92 -4.93 8.35
C ALA A 136 -12.02 -6.15 8.08
N GLU A 137 -12.49 -7.11 7.29
CA GLU A 137 -11.72 -8.31 6.90
C GLU A 137 -10.46 -7.95 6.09
N SER A 138 -10.54 -6.98 5.17
CA SER A 138 -9.37 -6.50 4.44
C SER A 138 -8.34 -5.85 5.35
N ILE A 139 -8.79 -5.08 6.34
CA ILE A 139 -7.91 -4.44 7.34
C ILE A 139 -7.24 -5.50 8.22
N GLU A 140 -8.01 -6.46 8.74
CA GLU A 140 -7.47 -7.58 9.54
C GLU A 140 -6.42 -8.39 8.76
N SER A 141 -6.77 -8.82 7.54
CA SER A 141 -5.86 -9.56 6.66
C SER A 141 -4.57 -8.79 6.36
N TYR A 142 -4.69 -7.47 6.17
CA TYR A 142 -3.55 -6.60 5.95
C TYR A 142 -2.67 -6.46 7.19
N LEU A 143 -3.26 -6.18 8.36
CA LEU A 143 -2.53 -6.02 9.63
C LEU A 143 -1.74 -7.29 9.98
N HIS A 144 -2.36 -8.46 9.85
CA HIS A 144 -1.66 -9.75 9.99
C HIS A 144 -0.47 -9.84 9.04
N ALA A 145 -0.66 -9.49 7.77
CA ALA A 145 0.38 -9.60 6.75
C ALA A 145 1.57 -8.65 6.95
N ILE A 146 1.35 -7.47 7.56
CA ILE A 146 2.42 -6.50 7.87
C ILE A 146 3.04 -6.71 9.25
N ALA A 147 2.44 -7.54 10.11
CA ALA A 147 2.98 -7.92 11.42
C ALA A 147 3.85 -9.20 11.39
N GLU A 148 3.45 -10.27 10.68
CA GLU A 148 4.23 -11.54 10.51
C GLU A 148 5.72 -11.41 10.12
N PRO A 149 6.71 -11.85 10.91
CA PRO A 149 8.12 -11.68 10.56
C PRO A 149 8.45 -12.14 9.13
N GLU A 150 9.12 -11.29 8.33
CA GLU A 150 9.51 -11.64 6.96
C GLU A 150 10.28 -12.96 7.00
N SER A 151 9.75 -13.99 6.34
CA SER A 151 10.50 -15.22 6.10
C SER A 151 11.74 -14.82 5.30
N THR A 152 12.91 -14.95 5.92
CA THR A 152 14.21 -14.65 5.31
C THR A 152 14.54 -15.68 4.23
N LEU A 153 13.73 -15.78 3.19
CA LEU A 153 14.23 -16.22 1.89
C LEU A 153 15.00 -15.02 1.36
N ALA A 154 16.29 -15.00 1.70
CA ALA A 154 17.27 -14.11 1.13
C ALA A 154 17.11 -14.14 -0.39
N VAL A 155 16.39 -13.17 -0.95
CA VAL A 155 16.51 -12.84 -2.36
C VAL A 155 17.87 -12.17 -2.46
N ASN A 156 18.90 -13.01 -2.53
CA ASN A 156 20.27 -12.61 -2.81
C ASN A 156 20.20 -11.71 -4.05
N SER A 157 20.48 -10.43 -3.88
CA SER A 157 20.61 -9.44 -4.95
C SER A 157 21.60 -9.88 -6.06
N LEU A 158 22.38 -10.94 -5.80
CA LEU A 158 23.20 -11.66 -6.77
C LEU A 158 22.42 -12.33 -7.92
N THR A 159 21.15 -12.74 -7.73
CA THR A 159 20.39 -13.40 -8.81
C THR A 159 19.80 -12.41 -9.82
N LEU A 160 19.51 -11.18 -9.41
CA LEU A 160 19.02 -10.15 -10.34
C LEU A 160 20.14 -9.70 -11.31
N THR A 161 21.40 -9.70 -10.87
CA THR A 161 22.55 -9.39 -11.74
C THR A 161 22.85 -10.51 -12.73
N ALA A 162 22.62 -11.77 -12.36
CA ALA A 162 22.83 -12.90 -13.26
C ALA A 162 21.90 -12.85 -14.48
N VAL A 163 20.63 -12.44 -14.32
CA VAL A 163 19.66 -12.34 -15.44
C VAL A 163 20.02 -11.21 -16.41
N ILE A 164 20.56 -10.09 -15.93
CA ILE A 164 20.95 -8.96 -16.77
C ILE A 164 22.19 -9.30 -17.63
N VAL A 165 23.12 -10.11 -17.12
CA VAL A 165 24.32 -10.51 -17.86
C VAL A 165 24.02 -11.55 -18.95
N THR A 166 23.07 -12.46 -18.77
CA THR A 166 22.72 -13.45 -19.82
C THR A 166 22.00 -12.83 -21.02
N VAL A 167 21.20 -11.77 -20.81
CA VAL A 167 20.49 -11.08 -21.91
C VAL A 167 21.45 -10.27 -22.80
N LEU A 168 22.59 -9.82 -22.27
CA LEU A 168 23.58 -9.05 -23.04
C LEU A 168 24.48 -9.92 -23.94
N ILE A 169 24.63 -11.22 -23.67
CA ILE A 169 25.48 -12.11 -24.48
C ILE A 169 24.73 -12.69 -25.69
N SER A 170 23.40 -12.85 -25.60
CA SER A 170 22.62 -13.43 -26.71
C SER A 170 22.42 -12.49 -27.89
N THR A 171 22.54 -11.18 -27.70
CA THR A 171 22.36 -10.20 -28.78
C THR A 171 23.57 -10.10 -29.72
N TRP A 172 24.79 -10.42 -29.25
CA TRP A 172 25.98 -10.42 -30.10
C TRP A 172 26.14 -11.69 -30.96
N ALA A 173 25.52 -12.81 -30.57
CA ALA A 173 25.62 -14.07 -31.33
C ALA A 173 24.75 -14.08 -32.61
N VAL A 174 23.64 -13.32 -32.65
CA VAL A 174 22.75 -13.30 -33.82
C VAL A 174 23.31 -12.43 -34.95
N LEU A 175 24.10 -11.40 -34.64
CA LEU A 175 24.63 -10.50 -35.67
C LEU A 175 25.82 -11.07 -36.47
N ILE A 176 26.49 -12.10 -35.96
CA ILE A 176 27.70 -12.67 -36.58
C ILE A 176 27.38 -13.89 -37.47
N THR A 177 26.19 -14.48 -37.35
CA THR A 177 25.83 -15.74 -38.05
C THR A 177 25.09 -15.55 -39.38
N PHE A 178 25.07 -14.33 -39.94
CA PHE A 178 24.65 -14.12 -41.33
C PHE A 178 25.81 -13.62 -42.21
N PRO A 179 26.81 -14.48 -42.52
CA PRO A 179 27.64 -14.23 -43.68
C PRO A 179 26.79 -14.45 -44.95
N HIS A 180 26.58 -13.34 -45.66
CA HIS A 180 26.33 -13.24 -47.08
C HIS A 180 26.44 -14.55 -47.88
N VAL A 181 25.30 -15.07 -48.38
CA VAL A 181 25.30 -15.97 -49.53
C VAL A 181 24.58 -15.29 -50.69
N LYS A 182 25.39 -14.52 -51.42
CA LYS A 182 25.50 -14.39 -52.87
C LYS A 182 24.29 -14.86 -53.70
N LYS A 183 23.68 -13.90 -54.40
CA LYS A 183 22.91 -14.11 -55.64
C LYS A 183 23.68 -15.07 -56.57
N ARG A 184 23.04 -16.17 -56.98
CA ARG A 184 23.37 -16.88 -58.22
C ARG A 184 22.09 -17.31 -58.92
N SER A 185 21.89 -16.70 -60.08
CA SER A 185 20.96 -17.12 -61.12
C SER A 185 21.40 -18.46 -61.71
N GLU A 186 20.46 -19.39 -61.90
CA GLU A 186 20.50 -20.48 -62.89
C GLU A 186 19.11 -21.14 -62.82
N ILE A 187 18.17 -20.81 -63.71
CA ILE A 187 17.99 -21.42 -65.04
C ILE A 187 18.14 -22.94 -64.98
N SER A 188 17.03 -23.66 -64.82
CA SER A 188 16.61 -24.74 -65.74
C SER A 188 15.55 -25.63 -65.10
N ARG A 189 14.35 -25.62 -65.70
CA ARG A 189 13.56 -26.81 -66.05
C ARG A 189 12.16 -26.35 -66.44
N HIS A 190 11.87 -26.37 -67.74
CA HIS A 190 10.56 -26.82 -68.22
C HIS A 190 10.66 -27.23 -69.69
N ARG A 191 10.44 -28.54 -69.94
CA ARG A 191 9.89 -29.16 -71.17
C ARG A 191 10.78 -29.03 -72.43
N ARG A 192 11.16 -30.09 -73.12
CA ARG A 192 10.50 -31.36 -73.43
C ARG A 192 11.51 -32.50 -73.49
#